data_AF-A0A3D0JQE5-F1
#
_entry.id   AF-A0A3D0JQE5-F1
#
_cell.length_a   1.000
_cell.length_b   1.000
_cell.length_c   1.000
_cell.angle_alpha   90.00
_cell.angle_beta   90.00
_cell.angle_gamma   90.00
#
_symmetry.space_group_name_H-M   'P 1'
#
loop_
_entity.id
_entity.type
_entity.pdbx_description
1 polymer ?
#
loop_
_entity_poly.entity_id
_entity_poly.type
_entity_poly.pdbx_seq_one_letter_code
_entity_poly.pdbx_strand_id
1 'polypeptide(L)'
;KPARPCESQKLTTYGFAAPLGKGDDAPLVHAVEGMLLISARKEERMLPGSVVRDALKEKVDEIEATQMRKVYKKERDQLKDEIVQAFLPRAFIRKSSTFAAIDPVAGLIYVDASSPKRAEDLLSTLREAIGSLPVRPITVKIAPTATLTDWLKQQSAAKGFFVLDQALLRDTHAEGGSIAAKHQDLTSEEIQLHLSAGKQATQLALAWQDKLSFVIDDKLQIKRLRFEDLLTDQAEQDGGDDALSQQSASFFLMMRTFREFVPELLTAMGGEEIPQGLGEEQGPGFESRLAARANANNQGRQVDIEDVIAESKPDNIVGDGSADDPLYSAAVEFVRKSQRASISAVQRELKIGYNRAARLIEAMEVAGVNTHMDRHGHREVIRHG
;
A
#
# COMPACT_ATOMS: atom_id res chain seq x y z
N LYS A 1 5.16 26.47 -0.17
CA LYS A 1 6.09 26.10 0.94
C LYS A 1 7.14 25.09 0.44
N PRO A 2 8.16 25.51 -0.31
CA PRO A 2 9.15 24.60 -0.89
C PRO A 2 10.05 23.97 0.18
N ALA A 3 10.57 22.77 -0.11
CA ALA A 3 11.56 22.08 0.69
C ALA A 3 12.85 22.91 0.75
N ARG A 4 13.49 22.91 1.93
CA ARG A 4 14.73 23.65 2.17
C ARG A 4 15.78 22.72 2.77
N PRO A 5 17.07 22.94 2.47
CA PRO A 5 18.15 22.19 3.10
C PRO A 5 18.10 22.27 4.63
N CYS A 6 18.50 21.19 5.29
CA CYS A 6 18.58 21.16 6.75
C CYS A 6 19.83 21.92 7.26
N GLU A 7 19.62 23.11 7.81
CA GLU A 7 20.68 23.95 8.39
C GLU A 7 21.46 23.24 9.52
N SER A 8 22.68 23.70 9.81
CA SER A 8 23.64 23.02 10.72
C SER A 8 23.10 22.77 12.12
N GLN A 9 22.23 23.64 12.64
CA GLN A 9 21.65 23.56 13.97
C GLN A 9 20.17 23.14 13.98
N LYS A 10 19.63 22.77 12.81
CA LYS A 10 18.24 22.35 12.69
C LYS A 10 18.16 20.83 12.64
N LEU A 11 17.27 20.24 13.44
CA LEU A 11 17.07 18.79 13.47
C LEU A 11 16.38 18.29 12.20
N THR A 12 15.35 19.00 11.75
CA THR A 12 14.55 18.60 10.58
C THR A 12 14.05 19.79 9.77
N THR A 13 13.90 19.61 8.47
CA THR A 13 13.12 20.49 7.58
C THR A 13 12.07 19.66 6.84
N TYR A 14 10.97 20.31 6.48
CA TYR A 14 9.86 19.69 5.76
C TYR A 14 9.24 20.70 4.78
N GLY A 15 9.04 20.32 3.53
CA GLY A 15 8.40 21.17 2.51
C GLY A 15 8.24 20.46 1.17
N PHE A 16 7.60 21.14 0.22
CA PHE A 16 7.30 20.56 -1.10
C PHE A 16 8.52 20.54 -2.03
N ALA A 17 8.70 19.43 -2.73
CA ALA A 17 9.71 19.27 -3.77
C ALA A 17 9.03 18.79 -5.06
N ALA A 18 9.72 18.95 -6.19
CA ALA A 18 9.23 18.43 -7.46
C ALA A 18 8.98 16.92 -7.36
N PRO A 19 7.77 16.43 -7.67
CA PRO A 19 7.47 15.00 -7.63
C PRO A 19 8.18 14.25 -8.77
N LEU A 20 8.24 14.87 -9.95
CA LEU A 20 8.94 14.38 -11.13
C LEU A 20 9.98 15.40 -11.60
N GLY A 21 11.01 14.96 -12.31
CA GLY A 21 12.07 15.82 -12.81
C GLY A 21 13.15 16.18 -11.76
N LYS A 22 14.18 16.89 -12.22
CA LYS A 22 15.33 17.33 -11.41
C LYS A 22 15.61 18.81 -11.66
N GLY A 23 16.31 19.44 -10.72
CA GLY A 23 16.68 20.86 -10.79
C GLY A 23 15.76 21.75 -9.95
N ASP A 24 16.20 22.98 -9.72
CA ASP A 24 15.49 23.94 -8.87
C ASP A 24 14.25 24.53 -9.56
N ASP A 25 14.21 24.50 -10.90
CA ASP A 25 13.08 24.97 -11.72
C ASP A 25 12.01 23.88 -11.97
N ALA A 26 12.23 22.66 -11.47
CA ALA A 26 11.27 21.58 -11.66
C ALA A 26 9.94 21.90 -10.95
N PRO A 27 8.78 21.74 -11.62
CA PRO A 27 7.49 22.07 -11.04
C PRO A 27 7.21 21.31 -9.74
N LEU A 28 6.68 22.01 -8.72
CA LEU A 28 6.28 21.39 -7.45
C LEU A 28 5.00 20.55 -7.54
N VAL A 29 4.31 20.63 -8.68
CA VAL A 29 3.09 19.90 -8.99
C VAL A 29 3.23 19.34 -10.39
N HIS A 30 2.99 18.04 -10.56
CA HIS A 30 2.84 17.41 -11.87
C HIS A 30 1.35 17.15 -12.12
N ALA A 31 0.79 17.63 -13.22
CA ALA A 31 -0.63 17.55 -13.51
C ALA A 31 -0.89 16.73 -14.79
N VAL A 32 -1.79 15.76 -14.71
CA VAL A 32 -2.23 14.94 -15.86
C VAL A 32 -3.75 14.77 -15.77
N GLU A 33 -4.47 15.22 -16.80
CA GLU A 33 -5.94 15.12 -16.90
C GLU A 33 -6.69 15.55 -15.61
N GLY A 34 -6.27 16.66 -15.01
CA GLY A 34 -6.89 17.22 -13.80
C GLY A 34 -6.48 16.52 -12.49
N MET A 35 -5.69 15.45 -12.55
CA MET A 35 -5.09 14.79 -11.38
C MET A 35 -3.74 15.41 -11.09
N LEU A 36 -3.46 15.68 -9.82
CA LEU A 36 -2.26 16.39 -9.38
C LEU A 36 -1.38 15.49 -8.54
N LEU A 37 -0.12 15.31 -8.91
CA LEU A 37 0.90 14.68 -8.10
C LEU A 37 1.73 15.77 -7.40
N ILE A 38 1.95 15.60 -6.11
CA ILE A 38 2.83 16.44 -5.29
C ILE A 38 3.79 15.56 -4.48
N SER A 39 4.91 16.13 -4.05
CA SER A 39 5.84 15.45 -3.15
C SER A 39 6.28 16.37 -2.03
N ALA A 40 6.29 15.85 -0.80
CA ALA A 40 6.87 16.51 0.35
C ALA A 40 8.18 15.82 0.74
N ARG A 41 9.24 16.61 0.94
CA ARG A 41 10.56 16.14 1.35
C ARG A 41 10.82 16.51 2.80
N LYS A 42 11.16 15.50 3.60
CA LYS A 42 11.75 15.67 4.93
C LYS A 42 13.26 15.52 4.82
N GLU A 43 14.02 16.47 5.35
CA GLU A 43 15.44 16.28 5.67
C GLU A 43 15.61 16.21 7.19
N GLU A 44 16.37 15.23 7.66
CA GLU A 44 16.55 14.96 9.09
C GLU A 44 18.03 14.70 9.40
N ARG A 45 18.56 15.37 10.43
CA ARG A 45 19.90 15.10 10.94
C ARG A 45 19.90 13.82 11.74
N MET A 46 20.66 12.85 11.26
CA MET A 46 20.84 11.55 11.90
C MET A 46 21.76 11.71 13.10
N LEU A 47 21.17 12.05 14.25
CA LEU A 47 21.84 12.10 15.55
C LEU A 47 21.21 11.05 16.48
N PRO A 48 21.67 9.78 16.43
CA PRO A 48 21.11 8.71 17.26
C PRO A 48 21.26 9.03 18.75
N GLY A 49 20.21 8.77 19.52
CA GLY A 49 20.23 8.99 20.96
C GLY A 49 21.25 8.13 21.72
N SER A 50 21.77 7.05 21.13
CA SER A 50 22.92 6.31 21.67
C SER A 50 24.19 7.16 21.66
N VAL A 51 24.52 7.78 20.53
CA VAL A 51 25.73 8.61 20.37
C VAL A 51 25.75 9.77 21.36
N VAL A 52 24.60 10.42 21.57
CA VAL A 52 24.47 11.50 22.57
C VAL A 52 24.64 10.98 24.00
N ARG A 53 24.10 9.80 24.31
CA ARG A 53 24.24 9.19 25.64
C ARG A 53 25.67 8.77 25.94
N ASP A 54 26.36 8.20 24.96
CA ASP A 54 27.74 7.75 25.11
C ASP A 54 28.69 8.94 25.34
N ALA A 55 28.54 10.01 24.55
CA ALA A 55 29.30 11.25 24.74
C ALA A 55 28.97 11.95 26.06
N LEU A 56 27.71 11.91 26.50
CA LEU A 56 27.32 12.47 27.81
C LEU A 56 27.97 11.67 28.94
N LYS A 57 28.02 10.35 28.82
CA LYS A 57 28.67 9.48 29.80
C LYS A 57 30.16 9.80 29.90
N GLU A 58 30.85 9.89 28.77
CA GLU A 58 32.28 10.24 28.71
C GLU A 58 32.58 11.59 29.38
N LYS A 59 31.81 12.63 29.05
CA LYS A 59 31.94 13.96 29.70
C LYS A 59 31.65 13.91 31.20
N VAL A 60 30.65 13.15 31.63
CA VAL A 60 30.34 13.00 33.06
C VAL A 60 31.49 12.30 33.77
N ASP A 61 31.98 11.18 33.25
CA ASP A 61 33.09 10.42 33.82
C ASP A 61 34.36 11.29 33.96
N GLU A 62 34.64 12.15 32.96
CA GLU A 62 35.74 13.12 32.99
C GLU A 62 35.59 14.16 34.12
N ILE A 63 34.40 14.74 34.30
CA ILE A 63 34.13 15.73 35.35
C ILE A 63 34.25 15.08 36.74
N GLU A 64 33.69 13.87 36.91
CA GLU A 64 33.75 13.18 38.20
C GLU A 64 35.18 12.78 38.58
N ALA A 65 36.00 12.38 37.59
CA ALA A 65 37.41 12.03 37.80
C ALA A 65 38.29 13.25 38.14
N THR A 66 38.05 14.39 37.49
CA THR A 66 38.89 15.59 37.64
C THR A 66 38.49 16.49 38.81
N GLN A 67 37.19 16.61 39.10
CA GLN A 67 36.66 17.55 40.10
C GLN A 67 36.24 16.87 41.41
N MET A 68 36.36 15.54 41.50
CA MET A 68 35.96 14.74 42.68
C MET A 68 34.54 15.05 43.19
N ARG A 69 33.60 15.29 42.26
CA ARG A 69 32.19 15.56 42.57
C ARG A 69 31.27 14.85 41.60
N LYS A 70 30.00 14.67 41.97
CA LYS A 70 28.97 14.09 41.09
C LYS A 70 28.35 15.13 40.16
N VAL A 71 27.97 14.68 38.95
CA VAL A 71 27.21 15.50 37.99
C VAL A 71 25.71 15.22 38.15
N TYR A 72 24.96 16.22 38.61
CA TYR A 72 23.53 16.09 38.88
C TYR A 72 22.67 16.45 37.66
N LYS A 73 21.36 16.17 37.74
CA LYS A 73 20.40 16.26 36.62
C LYS A 73 20.50 17.57 35.82
N LYS A 74 20.48 18.73 36.48
CA LYS A 74 20.51 20.04 35.81
C LYS A 74 21.77 20.22 34.94
N GLU A 75 22.92 19.84 35.48
CA GLU A 75 24.20 19.94 34.75
C GLU A 75 24.29 18.89 33.65
N ARG A 76 23.82 17.66 33.89
CA ARG A 76 23.72 16.63 32.84
C ARG A 76 22.85 17.05 31.66
N ASP A 77 21.71 17.69 31.93
CA ASP A 77 20.82 18.18 30.88
C ASP A 77 21.52 19.30 30.07
N GLN A 78 22.23 20.22 30.74
CA GLN A 78 23.06 21.23 30.08
C GLN A 78 24.17 20.63 29.20
N LEU A 79 24.93 19.66 29.73
CA LEU A 79 25.98 18.97 28.98
C LEU A 79 25.41 18.23 27.77
N LYS A 80 24.22 17.63 27.92
CA LYS A 80 23.53 16.95 26.83
C LYS A 80 23.18 17.92 25.70
N ASP A 81 22.66 19.10 26.03
CA ASP A 81 22.31 20.12 25.03
C ASP A 81 23.56 20.65 24.31
N GLU A 82 24.66 20.87 25.03
CA GLU A 82 25.96 21.23 24.44
C GLU A 82 26.48 20.15 23.47
N ILE A 83 26.38 18.88 23.86
CA ILE A 83 26.78 17.74 23.02
C ILE A 83 25.92 17.70 21.75
N VAL A 84 24.60 17.89 21.88
CA VAL A 84 23.71 17.95 20.72
C VAL A 84 24.10 19.11 19.81
N GLN A 85 24.31 20.31 20.34
CA GLN A 85 24.73 21.49 19.56
C GLN A 85 26.08 21.29 18.86
N ALA A 86 27.02 20.57 19.49
CA ALA A 86 28.32 20.24 18.92
C ALA A 86 28.25 19.13 17.85
N PHE A 87 27.35 18.17 18.00
CA PHE A 87 27.24 17.02 17.09
C PHE A 87 26.33 17.28 15.90
N LEU A 88 25.31 18.14 16.04
CA LEU A 88 24.36 18.43 14.97
C LEU A 88 25.02 18.85 13.64
N PRO A 89 26.01 19.77 13.60
CA PRO A 89 26.66 20.16 12.35
C PRO A 89 27.38 18.98 11.64
N ARG A 90 27.83 17.98 12.40
CA ARG A 90 28.55 16.80 11.92
C ARG A 90 27.62 15.64 11.57
N ALA A 91 26.35 15.70 11.98
CA ALA A 91 25.38 14.66 11.73
C ALA A 91 25.04 14.56 10.23
N PHE A 92 25.03 13.35 9.70
CA PHE A 92 24.60 13.10 8.32
C PHE A 92 23.12 13.45 8.14
N ILE A 93 22.75 13.89 6.94
CA ILE A 93 21.36 14.21 6.60
C ILE A 93 20.73 12.99 5.91
N ARG A 94 19.60 12.53 6.44
CA ARG A 94 18.72 11.59 5.77
C ARG A 94 17.60 12.36 5.09
N LYS A 95 17.39 12.09 3.80
CA LYS A 95 16.26 12.62 3.03
C LYS A 95 15.21 11.54 2.85
N SER A 96 13.94 11.91 2.95
CA SER A 96 12.82 11.03 2.64
C SER A 96 11.74 11.84 1.94
N SER A 97 11.10 11.27 0.94
CA SER A 97 9.96 11.87 0.26
C SER A 97 8.66 11.15 0.65
N THR A 98 7.55 11.88 0.57
CA THR A 98 6.19 11.35 0.69
C THR A 98 5.38 11.96 -0.44
N PHE A 99 4.85 11.12 -1.31
CA PHE A 99 4.05 11.56 -2.44
C PHE A 99 2.58 11.65 -2.04
N ALA A 100 1.85 12.56 -2.66
CA ALA A 100 0.40 12.56 -2.61
C ALA A 100 -0.18 12.84 -3.99
N ALA A 101 -1.24 12.12 -4.34
CA ALA A 101 -2.03 12.38 -5.51
C ALA A 101 -3.36 13.01 -5.09
N ILE A 102 -3.76 14.09 -5.75
CA ILE A 102 -5.02 14.78 -5.52
C ILE A 102 -5.87 14.55 -6.76
N ASP A 103 -7.05 13.97 -6.56
CA ASP A 103 -8.06 13.77 -7.60
C ASP A 103 -9.30 14.60 -7.26
N PRO A 104 -9.39 15.83 -7.78
CA PRO A 104 -10.51 16.72 -7.51
C PRO A 104 -11.85 16.15 -7.98
N VAL A 105 -11.85 15.35 -9.05
CA VAL A 105 -13.07 14.76 -9.61
C VAL A 105 -13.60 13.66 -8.69
N ALA A 106 -12.71 12.80 -8.17
CA ALA A 106 -13.09 11.78 -7.18
C ALA A 106 -13.34 12.33 -5.78
N GLY A 107 -12.88 13.57 -5.50
CA GLY A 107 -12.91 14.20 -4.19
C GLY A 107 -11.97 13.52 -3.20
N LEU A 108 -10.82 13.01 -3.66
CA LEU A 108 -9.91 12.19 -2.87
C LEU A 108 -8.48 12.72 -2.91
N ILE A 109 -7.77 12.52 -1.79
CA ILE A 109 -6.32 12.68 -1.71
C ILE A 109 -5.73 11.34 -1.28
N TYR A 110 -4.87 10.80 -2.13
CA TYR A 110 -4.10 9.58 -1.89
C TYR A 110 -2.75 10.00 -1.34
N VAL A 111 -2.34 9.48 -0.18
CA VAL A 111 -1.02 9.76 0.38
C VAL A 111 -0.21 8.47 0.42
N ASP A 112 0.95 8.47 -0.23
CA ASP A 112 1.88 7.34 -0.25
C ASP A 112 2.64 7.25 1.09
N ALA A 113 1.92 6.78 2.10
CA ALA A 113 2.44 6.63 3.45
C ALA A 113 1.76 5.47 4.18
N SER A 114 2.58 4.54 4.67
CA SER A 114 2.12 3.48 5.57
C SER A 114 1.86 3.96 7.01
N SER A 115 2.29 5.19 7.35
CA SER A 115 2.13 5.80 8.67
C SER A 115 1.12 6.96 8.62
N PRO A 116 0.07 6.95 9.46
CA PRO A 116 -0.87 8.07 9.55
C PRO A 116 -0.19 9.40 9.86
N LYS A 117 0.88 9.38 10.68
CA LYS A 117 1.63 10.59 11.03
C LYS A 117 2.30 11.22 9.82
N ARG A 118 2.89 10.42 8.93
CA ARG A 118 3.51 10.95 7.69
C ARG A 118 2.46 11.54 6.75
N ALA A 119 1.28 10.91 6.65
CA ALA A 119 0.18 11.47 5.88
C ALA A 119 -0.30 12.80 6.45
N GLU A 120 -0.46 12.88 7.78
CA GLU A 120 -0.86 14.11 8.45
C GLU A 120 0.18 15.23 8.30
N ASP A 121 1.48 14.93 8.39
CA ASP A 121 2.54 15.92 8.17
C ASP A 121 2.45 16.54 6.76
N LEU A 122 2.16 15.73 5.74
CA LEU A 122 1.94 16.20 4.38
C LEU A 122 0.68 17.05 4.27
N LEU A 123 -0.46 16.56 4.77
CA LEU A 123 -1.76 17.25 4.69
C LEU A 123 -1.77 18.56 5.48
N SER A 124 -1.14 18.59 6.66
CA SER A 124 -0.93 19.80 7.46
C SER A 124 -0.05 20.81 6.73
N THR A 125 1.02 20.35 6.08
CA THR A 125 1.90 21.22 5.27
C THR A 125 1.18 21.76 4.03
N LEU A 126 0.32 20.95 3.41
CA LEU A 126 -0.52 21.37 2.29
C LEU A 126 -1.54 22.40 2.74
N ARG A 127 -2.24 22.16 3.85
CA ARG A 127 -3.19 23.09 4.47
C ARG A 127 -2.54 24.45 4.75
N GLU A 128 -1.34 24.47 5.33
CA GLU A 128 -0.60 25.71 5.57
C GLU A 128 -0.24 26.43 4.27
N ALA A 129 0.09 25.69 3.20
CA ALA A 129 0.46 26.28 1.92
C ALA A 129 -0.72 26.86 1.14
N ILE A 130 -1.92 26.29 1.27
CA ILE A 130 -3.12 26.70 0.50
C ILE A 130 -4.18 27.41 1.37
N GLY A 131 -3.92 27.58 2.67
CA GLY A 131 -4.81 28.22 3.64
C GLY A 131 -5.82 27.25 4.27
N SER A 132 -6.63 26.57 3.46
CA SER A 132 -7.67 25.63 3.94
C SER A 132 -7.66 24.32 3.16
N LEU A 133 -7.84 23.21 3.88
CA LEU A 133 -7.91 21.86 3.29
C LEU A 133 -8.91 20.99 4.07
N PRO A 134 -10.22 21.09 3.81
CA PRO A 134 -11.24 20.32 4.53
C PRO A 134 -11.22 18.86 4.08
N VAL A 135 -10.34 18.07 4.69
CA VAL A 135 -10.18 16.64 4.41
C VAL A 135 -10.32 15.83 5.67
N ARG A 136 -10.77 14.59 5.52
CA ARG A 136 -10.86 13.60 6.60
C ARG A 136 -10.47 12.23 6.06
N PRO A 137 -9.95 11.33 6.90
CA PRO A 137 -9.77 9.93 6.52
C PRO A 137 -11.09 9.31 6.07
N ILE A 138 -11.02 8.38 5.12
CA ILE A 138 -12.19 7.64 4.66
C ILE A 138 -12.68 6.74 5.80
N THR A 139 -14.00 6.69 5.98
CA THR A 139 -14.68 5.74 6.87
C THR A 139 -15.75 4.99 6.08
N VAL A 140 -16.12 3.81 6.57
CA VAL A 140 -17.12 2.92 5.96
C VAL A 140 -18.20 2.60 6.97
N LYS A 141 -19.40 2.24 6.48
CA LYS A 141 -20.58 1.98 7.32
C LYS A 141 -20.45 0.70 8.14
N ILE A 142 -19.74 -0.30 7.62
CA ILE A 142 -19.49 -1.58 8.29
C ILE A 142 -18.06 -1.57 8.81
N ALA A 143 -17.86 -1.97 10.07
CA ALA A 143 -16.52 -2.04 10.65
C ALA A 143 -15.60 -2.92 9.78
N PRO A 144 -14.43 -2.43 9.34
CA PRO A 144 -13.52 -3.19 8.47
C PRO A 144 -13.15 -4.56 9.03
N THR A 145 -12.90 -4.68 10.33
CA THR A 145 -12.65 -5.97 11.00
C THR A 145 -13.78 -6.97 10.80
N ALA A 146 -15.04 -6.53 10.82
CA ALA A 146 -16.18 -7.40 10.61
C ALA A 146 -16.20 -7.95 9.17
N THR A 147 -16.02 -7.09 8.17
CA THR A 147 -15.96 -7.49 6.76
C THR A 147 -14.80 -8.44 6.48
N LEU A 148 -13.59 -8.12 6.93
CA LEU A 148 -12.42 -8.97 6.70
C LEU A 148 -12.55 -10.34 7.39
N THR A 149 -13.13 -10.36 8.59
CA THR A 149 -13.39 -11.61 9.33
C THR A 149 -14.44 -12.46 8.61
N ASP A 150 -15.49 -11.83 8.09
CA ASP A 150 -16.55 -12.52 7.36
C ASP A 150 -16.03 -13.14 6.06
N TRP A 151 -15.18 -12.44 5.31
CA TRP A 151 -14.57 -13.00 4.10
C TRP A 151 -13.73 -14.26 4.37
N LEU A 152 -13.01 -14.30 5.50
CA LEU A 152 -12.28 -15.50 5.91
C LEU A 152 -13.22 -16.62 6.34
N LYS A 153 -14.28 -16.32 7.10
CA LYS A 153 -15.27 -17.32 7.53
C LYS A 153 -16.02 -17.94 6.36
N GLN A 154 -16.39 -17.13 5.38
CA GLN A 154 -17.08 -17.57 4.17
C GLN A 154 -16.14 -18.16 3.12
N GLN A 155 -14.82 -18.07 3.34
CA GLN A 155 -13.79 -18.46 2.38
C GLN A 155 -13.99 -17.77 1.00
N SER A 156 -14.59 -16.58 1.01
CA SER A 156 -15.00 -15.85 -0.17
C SER A 156 -15.03 -14.36 0.13
N ALA A 157 -14.38 -13.56 -0.73
CA ALA A 157 -14.42 -12.11 -0.65
C ALA A 157 -15.50 -11.53 -1.59
N ALA A 158 -15.70 -10.21 -1.51
CA ALA A 158 -16.59 -9.52 -2.44
C ALA A 158 -16.14 -9.67 -3.90
N LYS A 159 -17.08 -9.51 -4.84
CA LYS A 159 -16.81 -9.60 -6.29
C LYS A 159 -15.58 -8.75 -6.67
N GLY A 160 -14.67 -9.36 -7.43
CA GLY A 160 -13.44 -8.71 -7.87
C GLY A 160 -12.30 -8.74 -6.86
N PHE A 161 -12.55 -9.15 -5.60
CA PHE A 161 -11.52 -9.32 -4.57
C PHE A 161 -11.23 -10.80 -4.32
N PHE A 162 -9.97 -11.10 -4.05
CA PHE A 162 -9.50 -12.45 -3.76
C PHE A 162 -8.61 -12.44 -2.52
N VAL A 163 -8.91 -13.33 -1.58
CA VAL A 163 -8.09 -13.53 -0.38
C VAL A 163 -6.77 -14.20 -0.77
N LEU A 164 -5.65 -13.61 -0.33
CA LEU A 164 -4.31 -14.15 -0.56
C LEU A 164 -3.87 -15.00 0.64
N ASP A 165 -2.58 -14.97 0.96
CA ASP A 165 -1.91 -15.92 1.84
C ASP A 165 -1.44 -15.31 3.18
N GLN A 166 -1.87 -14.09 3.48
CA GLN A 166 -1.46 -13.36 4.68
C GLN A 166 -2.65 -12.73 5.41
N ALA A 167 -2.72 -12.97 6.72
CA ALA A 167 -3.69 -12.33 7.61
C ALA A 167 -3.08 -12.07 9.00
N LEU A 168 -3.63 -11.08 9.71
CA LEU A 168 -3.36 -10.86 11.13
C LEU A 168 -4.66 -11.01 11.93
N LEU A 169 -4.74 -12.07 12.72
CA LEU A 169 -5.89 -12.38 13.57
C LEU A 169 -5.60 -11.92 15.01
N ARG A 170 -6.56 -11.28 15.66
CA ARG A 170 -6.45 -10.81 17.05
C ARG A 170 -7.69 -11.16 17.84
N ASP A 171 -7.53 -11.43 19.12
CA ASP A 171 -8.68 -11.46 20.04
C ASP A 171 -9.30 -10.06 20.17
N THR A 172 -10.55 -10.01 20.59
CA THR A 172 -11.33 -8.77 20.72
C THR A 172 -10.92 -7.91 21.92
N HIS A 173 -10.29 -8.50 22.94
CA HIS A 173 -9.82 -7.79 24.13
C HIS A 173 -8.36 -7.34 23.97
N ALA A 174 -8.02 -6.18 24.54
CA ALA A 174 -6.74 -5.49 24.29
C ALA A 174 -5.49 -6.27 24.72
N GLU A 175 -5.58 -7.12 25.74
CA GLU A 175 -4.49 -7.99 26.19
C GLU A 175 -4.49 -9.38 25.53
N GLY A 176 -5.33 -9.58 24.52
CA GLY A 176 -5.49 -10.88 23.88
C GLY A 176 -4.39 -11.25 22.91
N GLY A 177 -4.37 -12.52 22.55
CA GLY A 177 -3.37 -13.10 21.66
C GLY A 177 -3.57 -12.63 20.21
N SER A 178 -2.45 -12.58 19.48
CA SER A 178 -2.44 -12.32 18.04
C SER A 178 -1.74 -13.42 17.28
N ILE A 179 -2.25 -13.75 16.10
CA ILE A 179 -1.68 -14.75 15.19
C ILE A 179 -1.46 -14.10 13.84
N ALA A 180 -0.23 -14.19 13.34
CA ALA A 180 0.14 -13.72 12.01
C ALA A 180 0.35 -14.93 11.09
N ALA A 181 -0.54 -15.09 10.12
CA ALA A 181 -0.41 -16.06 9.05
C ALA A 181 0.29 -15.39 7.85
N LYS A 182 1.29 -16.06 7.28
CA LYS A 182 2.02 -15.62 6.08
C LYS A 182 2.35 -16.85 5.25
N HIS A 183 2.17 -16.77 3.94
CA HIS A 183 2.34 -17.93 3.04
C HIS A 183 1.50 -19.13 3.48
N GLN A 184 0.27 -18.83 3.94
CA GLN A 184 -0.65 -19.80 4.49
C GLN A 184 -1.93 -19.82 3.67
N ASP A 185 -2.49 -21.01 3.47
CA ASP A 185 -3.86 -21.13 2.95
C ASP A 185 -4.86 -20.61 3.99
N LEU A 186 -5.44 -19.45 3.71
CA LEU A 186 -6.39 -18.80 4.60
C LEU A 186 -7.77 -19.45 4.62
N THR A 187 -7.98 -20.46 3.77
CA THR A 187 -9.19 -21.29 3.79
C THR A 187 -9.04 -22.53 4.69
N SER A 188 -7.86 -22.79 5.27
CA SER A 188 -7.60 -24.00 6.05
C SER A 188 -8.42 -24.11 7.35
N GLU A 189 -8.59 -25.34 7.84
CA GLU A 189 -9.26 -25.62 9.13
C GLU A 189 -8.60 -24.91 10.31
N GLU A 190 -7.27 -24.73 10.27
CA GLU A 190 -6.50 -24.02 11.31
C GLU A 190 -6.96 -22.56 11.44
N ILE A 191 -7.17 -21.90 10.30
CA ILE A 191 -7.66 -20.52 10.25
C ILE A 191 -9.12 -20.48 10.72
N GLN A 192 -9.96 -21.41 10.27
CA GLN A 192 -11.35 -21.49 10.73
C GLN A 192 -11.47 -21.73 12.24
N LEU A 193 -10.57 -22.54 12.83
CA LEU A 193 -10.53 -22.78 14.27
C LEU A 193 -10.22 -21.50 15.04
N HIS A 194 -9.26 -20.69 14.57
CA HIS A 194 -8.94 -19.41 15.19
C HIS A 194 -10.11 -18.42 15.14
N LEU A 195 -10.82 -18.35 14.01
CA LEU A 195 -12.00 -17.49 13.86
C LEU A 195 -13.17 -17.96 14.73
N SER A 196 -13.34 -19.28 14.86
CA SER A 196 -14.36 -19.90 15.72
C SER A 196 -14.06 -19.69 17.21
N ALA A 197 -12.77 -19.63 17.58
CA ALA A 197 -12.32 -19.27 18.92
C ALA A 197 -12.49 -17.78 19.26
N GLY A 198 -13.02 -16.97 18.34
CA GLY A 198 -13.35 -15.56 18.59
C GLY A 198 -12.33 -14.55 18.06
N LYS A 199 -11.26 -14.99 17.37
CA LYS A 199 -10.33 -14.06 16.74
C LYS A 199 -10.97 -13.35 15.54
N GLN A 200 -10.59 -12.10 15.35
CA GLN A 200 -11.02 -11.26 14.23
C GLN A 200 -9.83 -10.90 13.34
N ALA A 201 -10.07 -10.81 12.03
CA ALA A 201 -9.08 -10.34 11.08
C ALA A 201 -8.91 -8.82 11.17
N THR A 202 -7.70 -8.39 11.53
CA THR A 202 -7.31 -6.97 11.61
C THR A 202 -6.41 -6.54 10.47
N GLN A 203 -5.82 -7.51 9.75
CA GLN A 203 -5.16 -7.29 8.45
C GLN A 203 -5.44 -8.47 7.53
N LEU A 204 -5.58 -8.19 6.24
CA LEU A 204 -5.79 -9.21 5.22
C LEU A 204 -5.07 -8.82 3.91
N ALA A 205 -4.35 -9.77 3.33
CA ALA A 205 -3.80 -9.64 1.98
C ALA A 205 -4.85 -9.99 0.95
N LEU A 206 -5.00 -9.12 -0.05
CA LEU A 206 -6.01 -9.20 -1.08
C LEU A 206 -5.38 -8.93 -2.45
N ALA A 207 -5.93 -9.57 -3.47
CA ALA A 207 -5.80 -9.14 -4.85
C ALA A 207 -7.12 -8.53 -5.31
N TRP A 208 -7.04 -7.50 -6.16
CA TRP A 208 -8.19 -6.95 -6.86
C TRP A 208 -8.04 -7.19 -8.36
N GLN A 209 -8.98 -7.95 -8.91
CA GLN A 209 -8.97 -8.44 -10.28
C GLN A 209 -7.58 -9.03 -10.60
N ASP A 210 -7.06 -8.80 -11.80
CA ASP A 210 -5.71 -9.13 -12.22
C ASP A 210 -4.77 -7.91 -12.29
N LYS A 211 -5.16 -6.81 -11.61
CA LYS A 211 -4.52 -5.48 -11.73
C LYS A 211 -3.59 -5.14 -10.58
N LEU A 212 -3.94 -5.48 -9.33
CA LEU A 212 -3.12 -5.16 -8.16
C LEU A 212 -3.33 -6.10 -6.98
N SER A 213 -2.34 -6.12 -6.07
CA SER A 213 -2.39 -6.78 -4.78
C SER A 213 -1.94 -5.85 -3.65
N PHE A 214 -2.46 -6.06 -2.44
CA PHE A 214 -2.21 -5.21 -1.29
C PHE A 214 -2.54 -5.92 0.03
N VAL A 215 -2.15 -5.32 1.15
CA VAL A 215 -2.59 -5.67 2.49
C VAL A 215 -3.41 -4.52 3.04
N ILE A 216 -4.66 -4.77 3.42
CA ILE A 216 -5.51 -3.79 4.10
C ILE A 216 -5.56 -4.08 5.59
N ASP A 217 -5.64 -3.02 6.40
CA ASP A 217 -5.89 -3.14 7.84
C ASP A 217 -7.28 -2.63 8.25
N ASP A 218 -7.59 -2.83 9.52
CA ASP A 218 -8.84 -2.41 10.15
C ASP A 218 -9.09 -0.89 10.17
N LYS A 219 -8.11 -0.09 9.76
CA LYS A 219 -8.19 1.37 9.61
C LYS A 219 -8.22 1.81 8.15
N LEU A 220 -8.47 0.86 7.23
CA LEU A 220 -8.47 1.06 5.78
C LEU A 220 -7.12 1.52 5.22
N GLN A 221 -6.01 1.30 5.93
CA GLN A 221 -4.69 1.60 5.37
C GLN A 221 -4.30 0.51 4.37
N ILE A 222 -4.02 0.91 3.14
CA ILE A 222 -3.49 0.03 2.09
C ILE A 222 -1.96 -0.01 2.21
N LYS A 223 -1.42 -1.20 2.40
CA LYS A 223 0.01 -1.47 2.58
C LYS A 223 0.48 -2.44 1.52
N ARG A 224 1.77 -2.37 1.17
CA ARG A 224 2.40 -3.26 0.18
C ARG A 224 1.61 -3.35 -1.13
N LEU A 225 1.11 -2.20 -1.60
CA LEU A 225 0.45 -2.12 -2.88
C LEU A 225 1.44 -2.51 -3.99
N ARG A 226 1.04 -3.45 -4.84
CA ARG A 226 1.78 -3.90 -6.01
C ARG A 226 0.83 -3.93 -7.20
N PHE A 227 1.19 -3.25 -8.27
CA PHE A 227 0.54 -3.40 -9.56
C PHE A 227 1.07 -4.65 -10.24
N GLU A 228 0.25 -5.27 -11.07
CA GLU A 228 0.62 -6.46 -11.81
C GLU A 228 1.31 -6.10 -13.13
N ASP A 229 2.15 -7.01 -13.63
CA ASP A 229 3.12 -6.72 -14.70
C ASP A 229 2.47 -6.18 -15.99
N LEU A 230 1.30 -6.68 -16.37
CA LEU A 230 0.59 -6.18 -17.55
C LEU A 230 0.30 -4.67 -17.48
N LEU A 231 0.00 -4.16 -16.28
CA LEU A 231 -0.30 -2.76 -16.05
C LEU A 231 0.99 -1.93 -16.05
N THR A 232 2.11 -2.48 -15.55
CA THR A 232 3.41 -1.81 -15.65
C THR A 232 3.91 -1.77 -17.09
N ASP A 233 3.78 -2.87 -17.83
CA ASP A 233 4.18 -2.98 -19.24
C ASP A 233 3.37 -2.00 -20.11
N GLN A 234 2.08 -1.85 -19.82
CA GLN A 234 1.25 -0.87 -20.52
C GLN A 234 1.75 0.56 -20.28
N ALA A 235 2.10 0.91 -19.03
CA ALA A 235 2.65 2.23 -18.73
C ALA A 235 3.98 2.47 -19.45
N GLU A 236 4.81 1.44 -19.59
CA GLU A 236 6.08 1.50 -20.31
C GLU A 236 5.89 1.70 -21.82
N GLN A 237 4.91 1.00 -22.42
CA GLN A 237 4.55 1.11 -23.84
C GLN A 237 3.91 2.44 -24.20
N ASP A 238 3.03 2.96 -23.33
CA ASP A 238 2.38 4.25 -23.51
C ASP A 238 3.32 5.43 -23.17
N GLY A 239 4.43 5.16 -22.47
CA GLY A 239 5.45 6.12 -22.13
C GLY A 239 6.42 6.38 -23.29
N GLY A 240 6.80 7.65 -23.49
CA GLY A 240 7.86 8.01 -24.44
C GLY A 240 9.25 7.53 -24.00
N ASP A 241 10.29 7.86 -24.78
CA ASP A 241 11.65 7.38 -24.54
C ASP A 241 12.34 8.00 -23.31
N ASP A 242 11.81 9.11 -22.78
CA ASP A 242 12.40 9.83 -21.65
C ASP A 242 11.75 9.47 -20.30
N ALA A 243 12.54 9.54 -19.24
CA ALA A 243 12.12 9.15 -17.90
C ALA A 243 10.95 9.99 -17.34
N LEU A 244 10.81 11.26 -17.76
CA LEU A 244 9.72 12.12 -17.28
C LEU A 244 8.39 11.67 -17.91
N SER A 245 8.39 11.40 -19.21
CA SER A 245 7.23 10.87 -19.93
C SER A 245 6.80 9.51 -19.38
N GLN A 246 7.76 8.62 -19.12
CA GLN A 246 7.51 7.31 -18.48
C GLN A 246 6.84 7.44 -17.11
N GLN A 247 7.39 8.29 -16.24
CA GLN A 247 6.82 8.55 -14.91
C GLN A 247 5.42 9.17 -14.99
N SER A 248 5.19 10.04 -15.98
CA SER A 248 3.88 10.66 -16.21
C SER A 248 2.84 9.63 -16.67
N ALA A 249 3.20 8.73 -17.59
CA ALA A 249 2.34 7.65 -18.06
C ALA A 249 2.00 6.66 -16.92
N SER A 250 3.01 6.28 -16.11
CA SER A 250 2.78 5.43 -14.93
C SER A 250 1.85 6.09 -13.91
N PHE A 251 2.05 7.38 -13.62
CA PHE A 251 1.16 8.12 -12.71
C PHE A 251 -0.28 8.16 -13.23
N PHE A 252 -0.45 8.43 -14.52
CA PHE A 252 -1.76 8.47 -15.16
C PHE A 252 -2.50 7.13 -15.05
N LEU A 253 -1.85 6.05 -15.45
CA LEU A 253 -2.42 4.71 -15.42
C LEU A 253 -2.74 4.25 -13.99
N MET A 254 -1.84 4.54 -13.04
CA MET A 254 -2.07 4.31 -11.61
C MET A 254 -3.34 5.00 -11.13
N MET A 255 -3.51 6.29 -11.45
CA MET A 255 -4.67 7.04 -10.99
C MET A 255 -5.98 6.58 -11.65
N ARG A 256 -5.95 6.24 -12.94
CA ARG A 256 -7.09 5.61 -13.62
C ARG A 256 -7.49 4.31 -12.93
N THR A 257 -6.52 3.49 -12.58
CA THR A 257 -6.74 2.24 -11.84
C THR A 257 -7.37 2.51 -10.47
N PHE A 258 -6.91 3.53 -9.74
CA PHE A 258 -7.49 3.93 -8.46
C PHE A 258 -8.93 4.45 -8.56
N ARG A 259 -9.29 5.11 -9.67
CA ARG A 259 -10.68 5.55 -9.91
C ARG A 259 -11.66 4.39 -10.08
N GLU A 260 -11.19 3.20 -10.48
CA GLU A 260 -11.99 1.97 -10.50
C GLU A 260 -11.92 1.23 -9.16
N PHE A 261 -10.69 1.02 -8.66
CA PHE A 261 -10.42 0.20 -7.49
C PHE A 261 -11.04 0.75 -6.20
N VAL A 262 -10.87 2.04 -5.91
CA VAL A 262 -11.31 2.59 -4.60
C VAL A 262 -12.83 2.53 -4.43
N PRO A 263 -13.65 2.92 -5.43
CA PRO A 263 -15.10 2.71 -5.36
C PRO A 263 -15.52 1.26 -5.10
N GLU A 264 -14.92 0.30 -5.80
CA GLU A 264 -15.21 -1.12 -5.61
C GLU A 264 -14.81 -1.59 -4.20
N LEU A 265 -13.64 -1.17 -3.71
CA LEU A 265 -13.19 -1.47 -2.35
C LEU A 265 -14.16 -0.90 -1.31
N LEU A 266 -14.56 0.36 -1.42
CA LEU A 266 -15.47 0.97 -0.45
C LEU A 266 -16.84 0.30 -0.47
N THR A 267 -17.33 -0.09 -1.64
CA THR A 267 -18.58 -0.86 -1.79
C THR A 267 -18.45 -2.24 -1.14
N ALA A 268 -17.33 -2.95 -1.39
CA ALA A 268 -17.02 -4.23 -0.78
C ALA A 268 -16.91 -4.15 0.76
N MET A 269 -16.48 -3.00 1.30
CA MET A 269 -16.38 -2.73 2.73
C MET A 269 -17.68 -2.19 3.36
N GLY A 270 -18.84 -2.36 2.69
CA GLY A 270 -20.14 -1.97 3.22
C GLY A 270 -20.59 -0.54 2.89
N GLY A 271 -19.86 0.14 1.99
CA GLY A 271 -20.14 1.49 1.53
C GLY A 271 -19.45 2.58 2.37
N GLU A 272 -19.08 3.67 1.71
CA GLU A 272 -18.47 4.85 2.35
C GLU A 272 -19.47 5.51 3.31
N GLU A 273 -19.00 5.86 4.50
CA GLU A 273 -19.76 6.72 5.41
C GLU A 273 -19.48 8.18 5.04
N ILE A 274 -20.53 8.87 4.58
CA ILE A 274 -20.42 10.25 4.11
C ILE A 274 -20.31 11.20 5.31
N PRO A 275 -19.42 12.20 5.28
CA PRO A 275 -19.41 13.26 6.27
C PRO A 275 -20.72 14.02 6.26
N GLN A 276 -21.41 14.08 7.39
CA GLN A 276 -22.45 15.07 7.63
C GLN A 276 -21.79 16.36 8.17
N GLY A 277 -21.45 17.28 7.26
CA GLY A 277 -21.20 18.71 7.58
C GLY A 277 -19.76 19.22 7.61
N LEU A 278 -19.54 20.33 6.87
CA LEU A 278 -18.78 21.55 7.21
C LEU A 278 -19.07 22.60 6.11
N GLY A 279 -20.21 23.29 6.19
CA GLY A 279 -20.65 24.33 5.23
C GLY A 279 -21.97 23.98 4.51
N GLU A 280 -22.84 24.96 4.30
CA GLU A 280 -24.22 24.86 3.78
C GLU A 280 -24.39 24.37 2.33
N GLU A 281 -23.36 23.77 1.72
CA GLU A 281 -23.53 23.05 0.46
C GLU A 281 -23.38 21.57 0.76
N GLN A 282 -24.50 20.84 0.72
CA GLN A 282 -24.49 19.39 0.67
C GLN A 282 -23.69 18.98 -0.58
N GLY A 283 -22.38 18.76 -0.42
CA GLY A 283 -21.57 18.14 -1.45
C GLY A 283 -22.23 16.83 -1.87
N PRO A 284 -22.10 16.41 -3.14
CA PRO A 284 -22.89 15.34 -3.72
C PRO A 284 -22.95 14.12 -2.80
N GLY A 285 -24.14 13.52 -2.64
CA GLY A 285 -24.34 12.32 -1.82
C GLY A 285 -23.50 11.12 -2.32
N PHE A 286 -23.43 10.02 -1.56
CA PHE A 286 -22.57 8.86 -1.87
C PHE A 286 -22.82 8.36 -3.29
N GLU A 287 -24.08 8.20 -3.68
CA GLU A 287 -24.44 7.77 -5.04
C GLU A 287 -24.02 8.79 -6.09
N SER A 288 -24.07 10.09 -5.79
CA SER A 288 -23.64 11.14 -6.71
C SER A 288 -22.11 11.25 -6.82
N ARG A 289 -21.36 11.02 -5.74
CA ARG A 289 -19.89 10.88 -5.80
C ARG A 289 -19.48 9.60 -6.49
N LEU A 290 -20.17 8.49 -6.21
CA LEU A 290 -19.95 7.21 -6.87
C LEU A 290 -20.26 7.32 -8.37
N ALA A 291 -21.34 8.00 -8.74
CA ALA A 291 -21.69 8.29 -10.13
C ALA A 291 -20.70 9.28 -10.78
N ALA A 292 -20.22 10.30 -10.07
CA ALA A 292 -19.17 11.18 -10.57
C ALA A 292 -17.85 10.41 -10.80
N ARG A 293 -17.49 9.51 -9.88
CA ARG A 293 -16.34 8.60 -10.00
C ARG A 293 -16.50 7.63 -11.18
N ALA A 294 -17.70 7.07 -11.37
CA ALA A 294 -18.01 6.17 -12.48
C ALA A 294 -18.04 6.90 -13.85
N ASN A 295 -18.60 8.11 -13.91
CA ASN A 295 -18.67 8.90 -15.14
C ASN A 295 -17.30 9.45 -15.57
N ALA A 296 -16.40 9.73 -14.63
CA ALA A 296 -15.01 10.10 -14.93
C ALA A 296 -14.24 8.99 -15.67
N ASN A 297 -14.64 7.72 -15.51
CA ASN A 297 -14.04 6.60 -16.24
C ASN A 297 -14.57 6.45 -17.68
N ASN A 298 -15.65 7.14 -18.04
CA ASN A 298 -16.35 6.94 -19.31
C ASN A 298 -16.13 8.07 -20.34
N GLN A 299 -15.28 9.05 -20.03
CA GLN A 299 -14.80 10.03 -21.01
C GLN A 299 -13.61 9.45 -21.80
N GLY A 300 -13.87 8.41 -22.58
CA GLY A 300 -12.87 7.83 -23.47
C GLY A 300 -13.07 6.33 -23.70
N ARG A 301 -13.83 6.01 -24.76
CA ARG A 301 -13.99 4.69 -25.42
C ARG A 301 -15.20 3.87 -24.97
N GLN A 302 -16.27 4.01 -25.77
CA GLN A 302 -17.41 3.10 -25.85
C GLN A 302 -16.94 1.73 -26.37
N VAL A 303 -17.23 0.66 -25.63
CA VAL A 303 -17.19 -0.72 -26.15
C VAL A 303 -18.45 -1.41 -25.63
N ASP A 304 -19.38 -1.69 -26.54
CA ASP A 304 -20.61 -2.43 -26.28
C ASP A 304 -20.30 -3.93 -26.15
N ILE A 305 -20.71 -4.58 -25.06
CA ILE A 305 -20.91 -6.04 -25.04
C ILE A 305 -22.11 -6.38 -24.14
N GLU A 306 -23.20 -6.84 -24.77
CA GLU A 306 -24.35 -7.50 -24.14
C GLU A 306 -24.02 -8.96 -23.76
N ASP A 307 -24.61 -9.39 -22.66
CA ASP A 307 -25.04 -10.73 -22.22
C ASP A 307 -24.20 -11.98 -22.53
N VAL A 308 -23.77 -12.68 -21.47
CA VAL A 308 -24.17 -14.08 -21.20
C VAL A 308 -24.16 -14.35 -19.68
N ILE A 309 -25.33 -14.76 -19.15
CA ILE A 309 -25.50 -15.38 -17.82
C ILE A 309 -25.12 -16.86 -17.95
N ALA A 310 -24.26 -17.38 -17.07
CA ALA A 310 -24.24 -18.80 -16.74
C ALA A 310 -23.68 -19.03 -15.32
N GLU A 311 -24.53 -19.59 -14.46
CA GLU A 311 -24.17 -20.12 -13.14
C GLU A 311 -23.14 -21.26 -13.27
N SER A 312 -22.21 -21.36 -12.34
CA SER A 312 -21.48 -22.60 -12.08
C SER A 312 -21.08 -22.69 -10.61
N LYS A 313 -21.53 -23.78 -9.98
CA LYS A 313 -21.26 -24.16 -8.58
C LYS A 313 -19.77 -24.45 -8.37
N PRO A 314 -19.22 -24.22 -7.16
CA PRO A 314 -17.88 -24.70 -6.84
C PRO A 314 -17.95 -26.20 -6.49
N ASP A 315 -17.41 -27.04 -7.37
CA ASP A 315 -17.02 -28.40 -7.00
C ASP A 315 -15.69 -28.33 -6.24
N ASN A 316 -15.73 -28.71 -4.97
CA ASN A 316 -14.54 -28.97 -4.16
C ASN A 316 -13.87 -30.26 -4.66
N ILE A 317 -13.07 -30.15 -5.73
CA ILE A 317 -12.17 -31.23 -6.15
C ILE A 317 -10.91 -31.12 -5.28
N VAL A 318 -10.74 -32.03 -4.33
CA VAL A 318 -9.52 -32.14 -3.52
C VAL A 318 -8.43 -32.78 -4.39
N GLY A 319 -7.64 -31.95 -5.07
CA GLY A 319 -6.44 -32.35 -5.80
C GLY A 319 -5.18 -31.98 -5.02
N ASP A 320 -4.12 -32.80 -5.13
CA ASP A 320 -2.87 -32.62 -4.39
C ASP A 320 -1.93 -31.58 -5.00
N GLY A 321 -2.30 -30.93 -6.11
CA GLY A 321 -1.51 -29.89 -6.78
C GLY A 321 -0.30 -30.40 -7.56
N SER A 322 -0.19 -31.70 -7.83
CA SER A 322 0.86 -32.28 -8.67
C SER A 322 0.56 -32.13 -10.18
N ALA A 323 1.46 -32.63 -11.04
CA ALA A 323 1.18 -32.76 -12.48
C ALA A 323 -0.05 -33.65 -12.78
N ASP A 324 -0.45 -34.48 -11.81
CA ASP A 324 -1.65 -35.32 -11.87
C ASP A 324 -2.90 -34.59 -11.35
N ASP A 325 -2.79 -33.34 -10.89
CA ASP A 325 -3.93 -32.54 -10.46
C ASP A 325 -4.91 -32.32 -11.63
N PRO A 326 -6.22 -32.56 -11.45
CA PRO A 326 -7.21 -32.40 -12.52
C PRO A 326 -7.22 -31.00 -13.15
N LEU A 327 -6.81 -29.97 -12.41
CA LEU A 327 -6.74 -28.59 -12.87
C LEU A 327 -5.38 -28.23 -13.50
N TYR A 328 -4.39 -29.12 -13.49
CA TYR A 328 -3.04 -28.84 -14.02
C TYR A 328 -3.07 -28.45 -15.50
N SER A 329 -3.82 -29.18 -16.33
CA SER A 329 -3.92 -28.88 -17.76
C SER A 329 -4.54 -27.49 -18.01
N ALA A 330 -5.61 -27.14 -17.28
CA ALA A 330 -6.25 -25.84 -17.36
C ALA A 330 -5.32 -24.72 -16.87
N ALA A 331 -4.55 -24.98 -15.81
CA ALA A 331 -3.55 -24.08 -15.28
C ALA A 331 -2.44 -23.79 -16.29
N VAL A 332 -1.89 -24.82 -16.94
CA VAL A 332 -0.86 -24.67 -17.99
C VAL A 332 -1.39 -23.87 -19.18
N GLU A 333 -2.62 -24.15 -19.62
CA GLU A 333 -3.24 -23.42 -20.72
C GLU A 333 -3.39 -21.93 -20.38
N PHE A 334 -3.88 -21.62 -19.18
CA PHE A 334 -3.97 -20.25 -18.69
C PHE A 334 -2.60 -19.58 -18.63
N VAL A 335 -1.60 -20.21 -18.02
CA VAL A 335 -0.24 -19.63 -17.88
C VAL A 335 0.38 -19.38 -19.25
N ARG A 336 0.22 -20.30 -20.21
CA ARG A 336 0.71 -20.11 -21.58
C ARG A 336 -0.04 -19.01 -22.33
N LYS A 337 -1.35 -18.93 -22.20
CA LYS A 337 -2.16 -17.91 -22.88
C LYS A 337 -1.92 -16.52 -22.30
N SER A 338 -1.88 -16.41 -20.98
CA SER A 338 -1.68 -15.15 -20.27
C SER A 338 -0.22 -14.72 -20.20
N GLN A 339 0.73 -15.64 -20.45
CA GLN A 339 2.15 -15.47 -20.21
C GLN A 339 2.47 -15.11 -18.74
N ARG A 340 1.61 -15.51 -17.80
CA ARG A 340 1.73 -15.16 -16.36
C ARG A 340 1.81 -16.41 -15.49
N ALA A 341 2.99 -16.69 -14.94
CA ALA A 341 3.23 -17.81 -14.02
C ALA A 341 3.24 -17.37 -12.54
N SER A 342 2.26 -16.57 -12.11
CA SER A 342 2.14 -16.17 -10.71
C SER A 342 1.12 -17.02 -9.96
N ILE A 343 1.45 -17.36 -8.71
CA ILE A 343 0.57 -18.16 -7.83
C ILE A 343 -0.79 -17.48 -7.69
N SER A 344 -0.80 -16.15 -7.48
CA SER A 344 -2.03 -15.36 -7.38
C SER A 344 -2.84 -15.37 -8.69
N ALA A 345 -2.21 -15.32 -9.86
CA ALA A 345 -2.94 -15.39 -11.14
C ALA A 345 -3.62 -16.75 -11.32
N VAL A 346 -2.90 -17.85 -11.07
CA VAL A 346 -3.46 -19.21 -11.14
C VAL A 346 -4.56 -19.42 -10.08
N GLN A 347 -4.37 -18.89 -8.87
CA GLN A 347 -5.36 -18.93 -7.81
C GLN A 347 -6.68 -18.26 -8.23
N ARG A 348 -6.59 -17.08 -8.88
CA ARG A 348 -7.72 -16.31 -9.38
C ARG A 348 -8.45 -17.01 -10.52
N GLU A 349 -7.71 -17.47 -11.53
CA GLU A 349 -8.28 -18.10 -12.72
C GLU A 349 -9.06 -19.38 -12.36
N LEU A 350 -8.44 -20.23 -11.55
CA LEU A 350 -8.99 -21.55 -11.24
C LEU A 350 -9.84 -21.57 -9.97
N LYS A 351 -9.97 -20.43 -9.27
CA LYS A 351 -10.70 -20.27 -8.00
C LYS A 351 -10.29 -21.32 -6.95
N ILE A 352 -8.99 -21.57 -6.82
CA ILE A 352 -8.42 -22.55 -5.88
C ILE A 352 -7.72 -21.85 -4.71
N GLY A 353 -7.35 -22.60 -3.68
CA GLY A 353 -6.53 -22.09 -2.56
C GLY A 353 -5.06 -21.87 -2.96
N TYR A 354 -4.36 -21.00 -2.22
CA TYR A 354 -2.97 -20.61 -2.49
C TYR A 354 -2.04 -21.81 -2.60
N ASN A 355 -2.11 -22.76 -1.65
CA ASN A 355 -1.21 -23.92 -1.62
C ASN A 355 -1.37 -24.81 -2.85
N ARG A 356 -2.60 -24.98 -3.36
CA ARG A 356 -2.83 -25.76 -4.58
C ARG A 356 -2.30 -25.02 -5.80
N ALA A 357 -2.56 -23.71 -5.91
CA ALA A 357 -2.00 -22.88 -6.98
C ALA A 357 -0.46 -22.86 -6.96
N ALA A 358 0.16 -22.81 -5.77
CA ALA A 358 1.61 -22.84 -5.59
C ALA A 358 2.20 -24.14 -6.10
N ARG A 359 1.62 -25.29 -5.71
CA ARG A 359 2.06 -26.60 -6.19
C ARG A 359 1.86 -26.76 -7.71
N LEU A 360 0.77 -26.24 -8.28
CA LEU A 360 0.57 -26.24 -9.73
C LEU A 360 1.68 -25.45 -10.44
N ILE A 361 2.05 -24.28 -9.93
CA ILE A 361 3.17 -23.48 -10.46
C ILE A 361 4.51 -24.20 -10.29
N GLU A 362 4.75 -24.87 -9.16
CA GLU A 362 5.97 -25.68 -8.95
C GLU A 362 6.02 -26.89 -9.89
N ALA A 363 4.89 -27.57 -10.12
CA ALA A 363 4.80 -28.66 -11.08
C ALA A 363 5.07 -28.18 -12.51
N MET A 364 4.58 -26.99 -12.87
CA MET A 364 4.88 -26.35 -14.16
C MET A 364 6.36 -25.98 -14.30
N GLU A 365 7.02 -25.58 -13.21
CA GLU A 365 8.45 -25.29 -13.18
C GLU A 365 9.27 -26.55 -13.48
N VAL A 366 8.92 -27.67 -12.83
CA VAL A 366 9.53 -28.99 -13.08
C VAL A 366 9.27 -29.47 -14.51
N ALA A 367 8.08 -29.20 -15.05
CA ALA A 367 7.70 -29.56 -16.41
C ALA A 367 8.29 -28.63 -17.50
N GLY A 368 9.04 -27.58 -17.12
CA GLY A 368 9.62 -26.62 -18.05
C GLY A 368 8.61 -25.67 -18.71
N VAL A 369 7.46 -25.46 -18.08
CA VAL A 369 6.44 -24.49 -18.55
C VAL A 369 6.78 -23.06 -18.09
N ASN A 370 7.41 -22.91 -16.92
CA ASN A 370 7.90 -21.63 -16.41
C ASN A 370 9.30 -21.76 -15.83
N THR A 371 10.00 -20.63 -15.71
CA THR A 371 11.32 -20.56 -15.08
C THR A 371 11.25 -20.77 -13.58
N HIS A 372 12.41 -21.04 -12.98
CA HIS A 372 12.61 -20.85 -11.56
C HIS A 372 12.25 -19.42 -11.14
N MET A 373 11.84 -19.29 -9.88
CA MET A 373 11.62 -17.99 -9.25
C MET A 373 12.92 -17.18 -9.21
N ASP A 374 12.86 -15.93 -9.66
CA ASP A 374 13.97 -15.00 -9.54
C ASP A 374 14.10 -14.42 -8.11
N ARG A 375 15.09 -13.55 -7.89
CA ARG A 375 15.32 -12.90 -6.57
C ARG A 375 14.20 -11.95 -6.16
N HIS A 376 13.34 -11.56 -7.08
CA HIS A 376 12.23 -10.64 -6.89
C HIS A 376 10.88 -11.36 -6.72
N GLY A 377 10.85 -12.68 -6.91
CA GLY A 377 9.67 -13.52 -6.77
C GLY A 377 8.95 -13.82 -8.09
N HIS A 378 9.49 -13.38 -9.23
CA HIS A 378 8.88 -13.53 -10.55
C HIS A 378 9.27 -14.87 -11.21
N ARG A 379 8.38 -15.35 -12.08
CA ARG A 379 8.57 -16.53 -12.94
C ARG A 379 8.16 -16.16 -14.35
N GLU A 380 9.01 -16.47 -15.32
CA GLU A 380 8.71 -16.25 -16.74
C GLU A 380 8.16 -17.52 -17.36
N VAL A 381 7.25 -17.39 -18.32
CA VAL A 381 6.70 -18.54 -19.06
C VAL A 381 7.67 -18.93 -20.17
N ILE A 382 8.08 -20.20 -20.18
CA ILE A 382 8.98 -20.74 -21.19
C ILE A 382 8.16 -21.00 -22.46
N ARG A 383 8.45 -20.25 -23.52
CA ARG A 383 7.81 -20.44 -24.84
C ARG A 383 8.47 -21.62 -25.56
N HIS A 384 7.72 -22.69 -25.78
CA HIS A 384 8.07 -23.67 -26.81
C HIS A 384 7.56 -23.15 -28.16
N GLY A 385 8.46 -23.03 -29.13
CA GLY A 385 8.16 -22.63 -30.51
C GLY A 385 7.45 -23.72 -31.30
#